data_AF-Q31JD9-F1
#
_entry.id   AF-Q31JD9-F1
#
_cell.length_a   1.000
_cell.length_b   1.000
_cell.length_c   1.000
_cell.angle_alpha   90.00
_cell.angle_beta   90.00
_cell.angle_gamma   90.00
#
_symmetry.space_group_name_H-M   'P 1'
#
loop_
_entity.id
_entity.type
_entity.pdbx_description
1 polymer ?
#
loop_
_entity_poly.entity_id
_entity_poly.type
_entity_poly.pdbx_seq_one_letter_code
_entity_poly.pdbx_strand_id
1 'polypeptide(L)'
;MNLLDLKPETRDPFSKTVQTLIQKHKMDPNEIFMNVLESQEAPEMNYWMMKVLIQEHFVSPQQEVAKDAEGVSVKPLQAACLLGNVGALAALLEANAFQGEVTGREFQLAARIASKQEDQALLGVIMKYAQETGSLELLMRELQSVPMQ
;
A
#
# COMPACT_ATOMS: atom_id res chain seq x y z
N MET A 1 3.57 -4.38 -15.67
CA MET A 1 4.62 -4.85 -14.75
C MET A 1 3.92 -5.38 -13.51
N ASN A 2 4.22 -6.60 -13.06
CA ASN A 2 3.63 -7.16 -11.83
C ASN A 2 4.49 -6.73 -10.63
N LEU A 3 4.02 -5.77 -9.83
CA LEU A 3 4.77 -5.28 -8.67
C LEU A 3 4.89 -6.34 -7.56
N LEU A 4 3.96 -7.30 -7.50
CA LEU A 4 3.96 -8.40 -6.54
C LEU A 4 4.95 -9.52 -6.91
N ASP A 5 5.60 -9.43 -8.07
CA ASP A 5 6.57 -10.42 -8.57
C ASP A 5 7.93 -9.77 -8.86
N LEU A 6 8.25 -8.68 -8.14
CA LEU A 6 9.55 -8.06 -8.25
C LEU A 6 10.62 -8.92 -7.55
N LYS A 7 11.72 -9.09 -8.26
CA LYS A 7 12.88 -9.87 -7.83
C LYS A 7 13.53 -9.22 -6.60
N PRO A 8 13.70 -9.93 -5.46
CA PRO A 8 14.29 -9.37 -4.25
C PRO A 8 15.66 -8.70 -4.45
N GLU A 9 16.42 -9.13 -5.46
CA GLU A 9 17.73 -8.58 -5.79
C GLU A 9 17.66 -7.12 -6.26
N THR A 10 16.50 -6.62 -6.71
CA THR A 10 16.35 -5.21 -7.13
C THR A 10 16.10 -4.26 -5.96
N ARG A 11 15.97 -4.77 -4.72
CA ARG A 11 15.80 -3.97 -3.49
C ARG A 11 17.05 -3.19 -3.08
N ASP A 12 18.24 -3.77 -3.27
CA ASP A 12 19.51 -3.28 -2.68
C ASP A 12 19.81 -1.77 -2.91
N PRO A 13 19.57 -1.18 -4.10
CA PRO A 13 19.75 0.25 -4.31
C PRO A 13 18.86 1.11 -3.41
N PHE A 14 17.64 0.65 -3.12
CA PHE A 14 16.67 1.37 -2.30
C PHE A 14 17.02 1.28 -0.82
N SER A 15 17.48 0.12 -0.33
CA SER A 15 18.03 -0.02 1.03
C SER A 15 19.17 0.97 1.27
N LYS A 16 20.12 1.08 0.34
CA LYS A 16 21.23 2.05 0.42
C LYS A 16 20.74 3.51 0.40
N THR A 17 19.75 3.82 -0.43
CA THR A 17 19.16 5.15 -0.52
C THR A 17 18.51 5.55 0.80
N VAL A 18 17.59 4.73 1.32
CA VAL A 18 16.88 5.00 2.58
C VAL A 18 17.88 5.08 3.75
N GLN A 19 18.84 4.16 3.83
CA GLN A 19 19.90 4.21 4.83
C GLN A 19 20.69 5.51 4.77
N THR A 20 21.00 6.01 3.57
CA THR A 20 21.72 7.28 3.39
C THR A 20 20.88 8.46 3.88
N LEU A 21 19.59 8.52 3.54
CA LEU A 21 18.68 9.55 4.02
C LEU A 21 18.62 9.59 5.56
N ILE A 22 18.53 8.43 6.20
CA ILE A 22 18.46 8.33 7.65
C ILE A 22 19.82 8.66 8.30
N GLN A 23 20.90 8.00 7.88
CA GLN A 23 22.17 8.07 8.59
C GLN A 23 22.95 9.35 8.30
N LYS A 24 22.95 9.79 7.04
CA LYS A 24 23.71 10.96 6.59
C LYS A 24 22.87 12.23 6.67
N HIS A 25 21.62 12.17 6.21
CA HIS A 25 20.74 13.34 6.18
C HIS A 25 19.85 13.49 7.43
N LYS A 26 19.90 12.53 8.36
CA LYS A 26 19.18 12.57 9.64
C LYS A 26 17.66 12.71 9.48
N MET A 27 17.11 12.24 8.37
CA MET A 27 15.67 12.20 8.15
C MET A 27 15.01 11.13 9.03
N ASP A 28 13.82 11.43 9.54
CA ASP A 28 13.00 10.46 10.28
C ASP A 28 12.46 9.40 9.30
N PRO A 29 12.63 8.09 9.55
CA PRO A 29 12.01 7.05 8.75
C PRO A 29 10.50 7.23 8.53
N ASN A 30 9.76 7.76 9.52
CA ASN A 30 8.32 8.02 9.38
C ASN A 30 8.04 9.18 8.41
N GLU A 31 8.90 10.20 8.39
CA GLU A 31 8.81 11.29 7.42
C GLU A 31 9.10 10.79 6.00
N ILE A 32 10.13 9.95 5.83
CA ILE A 32 10.41 9.32 4.54
C ILE A 32 9.22 8.44 4.10
N PHE A 33 8.61 7.69 5.01
CA PHE A 33 7.43 6.88 4.74
C PHE A 33 6.26 7.73 4.23
N MET A 34 5.97 8.84 4.89
CA MET A 34 4.92 9.78 4.44
C MET A 34 5.24 10.36 3.05
N ASN A 35 6.49 10.77 2.82
CA ASN A 35 6.91 11.27 1.50
C ASN A 35 6.77 10.21 0.40
N VAL A 36 7.13 8.95 0.69
CA VAL A 36 6.97 7.83 -0.26
C VAL A 36 5.49 7.53 -0.51
N LEU A 37 4.65 7.62 0.52
CA LEU A 37 3.21 7.41 0.41
C LEU A 37 2.54 8.48 -0.48
N GLU A 38 2.98 9.73 -0.36
CA GLU A 38 2.48 10.89 -1.13
C GLU A 38 3.11 11.03 -2.52
N SER A 39 4.19 10.29 -2.78
CA SER A 39 4.95 10.34 -4.02
C SER A 39 4.18 9.80 -5.22
N GLN A 40 4.25 10.53 -6.35
CA GLN A 40 3.80 10.07 -7.68
C GLN A 40 4.95 9.56 -8.56
N GLU A 41 6.12 9.32 -7.96
CA GLU A 41 7.27 8.74 -8.67
C GLU A 41 7.00 7.31 -9.14
N ALA A 42 7.97 6.73 -9.84
CA ALA A 42 7.86 5.40 -10.42
C ALA A 42 7.35 4.34 -9.41
N PRO A 43 6.34 3.52 -9.76
CA PRO A 43 5.75 2.55 -8.83
C PRO A 43 6.75 1.56 -8.21
N GLU A 44 7.79 1.15 -8.94
CA GLU A 44 8.86 0.30 -8.42
C GLU A 44 9.65 0.97 -7.29
N MET A 45 9.93 2.27 -7.41
CA MET A 45 10.62 3.03 -6.39
C MET A 45 9.78 3.10 -5.12
N ASN A 46 8.51 3.50 -5.24
CA ASN A 46 7.61 3.59 -4.10
C ASN A 46 7.42 2.21 -3.44
N TYR A 47 7.29 1.14 -4.22
CA TYR A 47 7.21 -0.22 -3.72
C TYR A 47 8.43 -0.60 -2.87
N TRP A 48 9.64 -0.45 -3.41
CA TRP A 48 10.84 -0.87 -2.68
C TRP A 48 11.14 0.01 -1.49
N MET A 49 11.01 1.33 -1.61
CA MET A 49 11.22 2.23 -0.48
C MET A 49 10.25 1.93 0.66
N MET A 50 8.98 1.65 0.35
CA MET A 50 7.98 1.28 1.35
C MET A 50 8.35 -0.04 2.05
N LYS A 51 8.74 -1.09 1.30
CA LYS A 51 9.19 -2.36 1.89
C LYS A 51 10.42 -2.19 2.77
N VAL A 52 11.42 -1.42 2.33
CA VAL A 52 12.63 -1.13 3.10
C VAL A 52 12.29 -0.42 4.41
N LEU A 53 11.44 0.61 4.37
CA LEU A 53 11.04 1.35 5.57
C LEU A 53 10.31 0.46 6.59
N ILE A 54 9.44 -0.44 6.11
CA ILE A 54 8.71 -1.38 6.97
C ILE A 54 9.65 -2.46 7.53
N GLN A 55 10.46 -3.08 6.69
CA GLN A 55 11.22 -4.29 7.03
C GLN A 55 12.56 -4.01 7.70
N GLU A 56 13.25 -2.96 7.28
CA GLU A 56 14.62 -2.65 7.73
C GLU A 56 14.65 -1.50 8.74
N HIS A 57 13.63 -0.62 8.72
CA HIS A 57 13.53 0.54 9.61
C HIS A 57 12.30 0.52 10.53
N PHE A 58 11.53 -0.57 10.52
CA PHE A 58 10.44 -0.85 11.45
C PHE A 58 9.36 0.24 11.49
N VAL A 59 9.16 0.97 10.39
CA VAL A 59 8.05 1.91 10.28
C VAL A 59 6.75 1.13 10.26
N SER A 60 5.80 1.51 11.12
CA SER A 60 4.54 0.79 11.22
C SER A 60 3.69 1.00 9.96
N PRO A 61 3.32 -0.08 9.23
CA PRO A 61 2.46 0.04 8.07
C PRO A 61 0.98 0.21 8.44
N GLN A 62 0.66 0.23 9.73
CA GLN A 62 -0.69 0.37 10.32
C GLN A 62 -0.86 1.69 11.10
N GLN A 63 0.11 2.61 10.99
CA GLN A 63 0.05 3.91 11.63
C GLN A 63 -1.15 4.74 11.13
N GLU A 64 -1.63 5.68 11.95
CA GLU A 64 -2.56 6.69 11.46
C GLU A 64 -1.77 7.69 10.61
N VAL A 65 -2.19 7.93 9.38
CA VAL A 65 -1.55 8.90 8.48
C VAL A 65 -2.37 10.16 8.26
N ALA A 66 -3.69 10.07 8.44
CA ALA A 66 -4.61 11.19 8.38
C ALA A 66 -5.92 10.86 9.13
N LYS A 67 -6.82 11.83 9.18
CA LYS A 67 -8.22 11.62 9.55
C LYS A 67 -9.13 12.12 8.43
N ASP A 68 -10.22 11.42 8.19
CA ASP A 68 -11.23 11.87 7.25
C ASP A 68 -12.15 12.95 7.85
N ALA A 69 -13.15 13.39 7.07
CA ALA A 69 -14.10 14.41 7.49
C ALA A 69 -14.96 14.02 8.70
N GLU A 70 -15.08 12.73 9.00
CA GLU A 70 -15.79 12.19 10.16
C GLU A 70 -14.85 11.92 11.35
N GLY A 71 -13.56 12.26 11.20
CA GLY A 71 -12.53 12.04 12.22
C GLY A 71 -12.04 10.59 12.30
N VAL A 72 -12.38 9.75 11.32
CA VAL A 72 -11.96 8.35 11.25
C VAL A 72 -10.52 8.27 10.75
N SER A 73 -9.73 7.41 11.42
CA SER A 73 -8.33 7.16 11.09
C SER A 73 -8.19 6.63 9.66
N VAL A 74 -7.39 7.31 8.84
CA VAL A 74 -6.96 6.82 7.53
C VAL A 74 -5.64 6.09 7.71
N LYS A 75 -5.58 4.85 7.26
CA LYS A 75 -4.36 4.02 7.29
C LYS A 75 -3.60 4.10 5.97
N PRO A 76 -2.31 3.71 5.93
CA PRO A 76 -1.49 3.79 4.72
C PRO A 76 -2.11 3.06 3.54
N LEU A 77 -2.81 1.93 3.76
CA LEU A 77 -3.45 1.19 2.68
C LEU A 77 -4.54 2.01 1.98
N GLN A 78 -5.43 2.67 2.74
CA GLN A 78 -6.45 3.54 2.14
C GLN A 78 -5.83 4.81 1.54
N ALA A 79 -4.83 5.39 2.20
CA ALA A 79 -4.12 6.56 1.68
C ALA A 79 -3.43 6.27 0.33
N ALA A 80 -2.78 5.13 0.19
CA ALA A 80 -2.15 4.71 -1.08
C ALA A 80 -3.18 4.61 -2.21
N CYS A 81 -4.38 4.09 -1.92
CA CYS A 81 -5.49 4.10 -2.89
C CYS A 81 -5.97 5.52 -3.19
N LEU A 82 -6.18 6.36 -2.18
CA LEU A 82 -6.64 7.74 -2.37
C LEU A 82 -5.68 8.57 -3.23
N LEU A 83 -4.37 8.32 -3.09
CA LEU A 83 -3.28 9.04 -3.75
C LEU A 83 -2.86 8.44 -5.09
N GLY A 84 -3.46 7.33 -5.53
CA GLY A 84 -3.06 6.65 -6.78
C GLY A 84 -1.69 5.96 -6.72
N ASN A 85 -1.17 5.71 -5.52
CA ASN A 85 0.19 5.19 -5.33
C ASN A 85 0.22 3.65 -5.38
N VAL A 86 0.24 3.12 -6.60
CA VAL A 86 0.21 1.67 -6.89
C VAL A 86 1.40 0.94 -6.26
N GLY A 87 2.58 1.58 -6.23
CA GLY A 87 3.79 1.03 -5.61
C GLY A 87 3.66 0.83 -4.11
N ALA A 88 3.23 1.88 -3.42
CA ALA A 88 2.96 1.83 -1.98
C ALA A 88 1.86 0.81 -1.66
N LEU A 89 0.78 0.78 -2.44
CA LEU A 89 -0.31 -0.18 -2.28
C LEU A 89 0.20 -1.63 -2.35
N ALA A 90 0.98 -1.97 -3.38
CA ALA A 90 1.53 -3.31 -3.53
C ALA A 90 2.42 -3.72 -2.33
N ALA A 91 3.29 -2.81 -1.88
CA ALA A 91 4.16 -3.06 -0.72
C ALA A 91 3.38 -3.27 0.58
N LEU A 92 2.33 -2.47 0.80
CA LEU A 92 1.46 -2.56 1.98
C LEU A 92 0.65 -3.85 1.98
N LEU A 93 0.16 -4.30 0.83
CA LEU A 93 -0.55 -5.57 0.70
C LEU A 93 0.36 -6.76 1.04
N GLU A 94 1.57 -6.83 0.47
CA GLU A 94 2.54 -7.88 0.80
C GLU A 94 2.98 -7.85 2.27
N ALA A 95 3.01 -6.67 2.88
CA ALA A 95 3.27 -6.52 4.31
C ALA A 95 2.08 -6.91 5.19
N ASN A 96 0.95 -7.35 4.62
CA ASN A 96 -0.32 -7.58 5.31
C ASN A 96 -0.73 -6.37 6.17
N ALA A 97 -0.60 -5.16 5.60
CA ALA A 97 -0.89 -3.89 6.25
C ALA A 97 -2.39 -3.57 6.32
N PHE A 98 -3.19 -4.57 6.68
CA PHE A 98 -4.63 -4.44 6.94
C PHE A 98 -5.03 -5.35 8.09
N GLN A 99 -6.10 -4.98 8.81
CA GLN A 99 -6.68 -5.82 9.85
C GLN A 99 -7.67 -6.83 9.27
N GLY A 100 -7.55 -8.08 9.70
CA GLY A 100 -8.41 -9.19 9.29
C GLY A 100 -7.93 -9.84 8.00
N GLU A 101 -8.87 -10.33 7.20
CA GLU A 101 -8.61 -11.06 5.96
C GLU A 101 -8.84 -10.17 4.73
N VAL A 102 -8.62 -10.71 3.53
CA VAL A 102 -8.90 -10.03 2.24
C VAL A 102 -10.39 -9.65 2.10
N THR A 103 -11.28 -10.32 2.81
CA THR A 103 -12.71 -9.99 2.92
C THR A 103 -13.01 -8.97 4.01
N GLY A 104 -12.00 -8.53 4.77
CA GLY A 104 -12.12 -7.59 5.87
C GLY A 104 -12.40 -6.16 5.41
N ARG A 105 -12.90 -5.34 6.34
CA ARG A 105 -13.33 -3.95 6.08
C ARG A 105 -12.24 -3.09 5.44
N GLU A 106 -11.00 -3.17 5.93
CA GLU A 106 -9.90 -2.33 5.46
C GLU A 106 -9.51 -2.65 4.01
N PHE A 107 -9.48 -3.93 3.66
CA PHE A 107 -9.19 -4.40 2.31
C PHE A 107 -10.33 -4.05 1.34
N GLN A 108 -11.58 -4.33 1.73
CA GLN A 108 -12.75 -3.95 0.93
C GLN A 108 -12.81 -2.43 0.69
N LEU A 109 -12.46 -1.62 1.70
CA LEU A 109 -12.45 -0.17 1.57
C LEU A 109 -11.40 0.28 0.54
N ALA A 110 -10.20 -0.29 0.56
CA ALA A 110 -9.18 -0.03 -0.46
C ALA A 110 -9.67 -0.39 -1.87
N ALA A 111 -10.31 -1.56 -2.02
CA ALA A 111 -10.90 -1.99 -3.29
C ALA A 111 -12.02 -1.05 -3.78
N ARG A 112 -12.88 -0.57 -2.89
CA ARG A 112 -13.94 0.39 -3.21
C ARG A 112 -13.39 1.76 -3.60
N ILE A 113 -12.34 2.25 -2.92
CA ILE A 113 -11.69 3.52 -3.28
C ILE A 113 -11.13 3.41 -4.70
N ALA A 114 -10.36 2.35 -4.98
CA ALA A 114 -9.81 2.10 -6.31
C ALA A 114 -10.92 1.99 -7.38
N SER A 115 -12.01 1.28 -7.07
CA SER A 115 -13.17 1.18 -7.96
C SER A 115 -13.87 2.51 -8.22
N LYS A 116 -14.06 3.33 -7.18
CA LYS A 116 -14.72 4.64 -7.29
C LYS A 116 -13.89 5.64 -8.09
N GLN A 117 -12.57 5.53 -8.03
CA GLN A 117 -11.64 6.33 -8.81
C GLN A 117 -11.43 5.80 -10.24
N GLU A 118 -12.03 4.66 -10.58
CA GLU A 118 -11.85 3.97 -11.85
C GLU A 118 -10.37 3.59 -12.14
N ASP A 119 -9.54 3.50 -11.09
CA ASP A 119 -8.11 3.24 -11.21
C ASP A 119 -7.85 1.75 -11.42
N GLN A 120 -7.65 1.39 -12.69
CA GLN A 120 -7.39 0.02 -13.12
C GLN A 120 -6.08 -0.55 -12.59
N ALA A 121 -5.08 0.30 -12.31
CA ALA A 121 -3.80 -0.16 -11.79
C ALA A 121 -3.91 -0.56 -10.32
N LEU A 122 -4.57 0.27 -9.51
CA LEU A 122 -4.86 -0.06 -8.10
C LEU A 122 -5.76 -1.30 -8.00
N LEU A 123 -6.84 -1.36 -8.77
CA LEU A 123 -7.72 -2.53 -8.82
C LEU A 123 -6.96 -3.79 -9.26
N GLY A 124 -6.13 -3.69 -10.29
CA GLY A 124 -5.34 -4.81 -10.79
C GLY A 124 -4.44 -5.41 -9.71
N VAL A 125 -3.76 -4.57 -8.92
CA VAL A 125 -2.92 -5.02 -7.81
C VAL A 125 -3.73 -5.68 -6.70
N ILE A 126 -4.85 -5.07 -6.29
CA ILE A 126 -5.74 -5.61 -5.24
C ILE A 126 -6.28 -6.99 -5.64
N MET A 127 -6.78 -7.11 -6.87
CA MET A 127 -7.34 -8.37 -7.38
C MET A 127 -6.25 -9.43 -7.53
N LYS A 128 -5.05 -9.03 -7.96
CA LYS A 128 -3.91 -9.95 -8.07
C LYS A 128 -3.50 -10.49 -6.71
N TYR A 129 -3.41 -9.64 -5.70
CA TYR A 129 -3.12 -10.06 -4.32
C TYR A 129 -4.20 -11.01 -3.77
N ALA A 130 -5.48 -10.68 -3.99
CA ALA A 130 -6.60 -11.55 -3.61
C ALA A 130 -6.56 -12.91 -4.33
N GLN A 131 -6.10 -12.94 -5.59
CA GLN A 131 -5.90 -14.18 -6.35
C GLN A 131 -4.77 -15.03 -5.77
N GLU A 132 -3.62 -14.42 -5.46
CA GLU A 132 -2.45 -15.11 -4.90
C GLU A 132 -2.71 -15.67 -3.50
N THR A 133 -3.61 -15.04 -2.75
CA THR A 133 -4.09 -15.50 -1.43
C THR A 133 -5.31 -16.41 -1.51
N GLY A 134 -5.77 -16.80 -2.71
CA GLY A 134 -6.89 -17.73 -2.91
C GLY A 134 -8.26 -17.18 -2.50
N SER A 135 -8.40 -15.87 -2.34
CA SER A 135 -9.59 -15.21 -1.80
C SER A 135 -10.35 -14.35 -2.83
N LEU A 136 -9.96 -14.38 -4.11
CA LEU A 136 -10.53 -13.53 -5.15
C LEU A 136 -12.05 -13.71 -5.33
N GLU A 137 -12.54 -14.95 -5.42
CA GLU A 137 -13.97 -15.21 -5.61
C GLU A 137 -14.82 -14.69 -4.45
N LEU A 138 -14.33 -14.85 -3.23
CA LEU A 138 -14.96 -14.34 -2.02
C LEU A 138 -14.99 -12.81 -2.03
N LEU A 139 -13.86 -12.16 -2.35
CA LEU A 139 -13.78 -10.71 -2.47
C LEU A 139 -14.76 -10.16 -3.51
N MET A 140 -14.83 -10.77 -4.70
CA MET A 140 -15.73 -10.33 -5.77
C MET A 140 -17.20 -10.41 -5.33
N ARG A 141 -17.58 -11.48 -4.62
CA ARG A 141 -18.93 -11.64 -4.08
C ARG A 141 -19.26 -10.55 -3.07
N GLU A 142 -18.35 -10.25 -2.15
CA GLU A 142 -18.53 -9.22 -1.12
C GLU A 142 -18.63 -7.79 -1.69
N LEU A 143 -17.86 -7.51 -2.75
CA LEU A 143 -17.95 -6.22 -3.45
C LEU A 143 -19.27 -6.04 -4.20
N GLN A 144 -19.88 -7.13 -4.67
CA GLN A 144 -21.18 -7.12 -5.35
C GLN A 144 -22.37 -7.02 -4.37
N SER A 145 -22.24 -7.55 -3.16
CA SER A 145 -23.34 -7.66 -2.19
C SER A 145 -23.65 -6.38 -1.42
N VAL A 146 -22.80 -5.35 -1.51
CA VAL A 146 -23.00 -4.09 -0.79
C VAL A 146 -23.20 -2.97 -1.81
N PRO A 147 -24.38 -2.31 -1.84
CA PRO A 147 -24.63 -1.22 -2.77
C PRO A 147 -23.60 -0.10 -2.57
N MET A 148 -23.13 0.49 -3.68
CA MET A 148 -22.44 1.78 -3.64
C MET A 148 -23.47 2.83 -3.22
N GLN A 149 -23.50 3.18 -1.94
CA GLN A 149 -24.24 4.34 -1.43
C GLN A 149 -23.29 5.51 -1.26
#